data_AF-A0A0J7KDB0-F1
#
_entry.id   AF-A0A0J7KDB0-F1
#
_cell.length_a   1.000
_cell.length_b   1.000
_cell.length_c   1.000
_cell.angle_alpha   90.00
_cell.angle_beta   90.00
_cell.angle_gamma   90.00
#
_symmetry.space_group_name_H-M   'P 1'
#
loop_
_entity.id
_entity.type
_entity.pdbx_description
1 polymer ?
#
loop_
_entity_poly.entity_id
_entity_poly.type
_entity_poly.pdbx_seq_one_letter_code
_entity_poly.pdbx_strand_id
1 'polypeptide(L)'
;MVIPKVHHQLALGAVTIGTLNKTDKIIRSTVRQWLALPHDVPNAYFHATVKDGGLGIPSLRWLAPLQRRGRILAARNTHYQQGFDDFASEELARCTKRLTDHGRILNTPEILNKRWADNLYGMIDGAGLKESNGTLH
;
A
#
# COMPACT_ATOMS: atom_id res chain seq x y z
N MET A 1 19.12 1.93 -14.71
CA MET A 1 17.77 2.23 -14.16
C MET A 1 16.97 0.93 -14.00
N VAL A 2 16.75 0.47 -12.77
CA VAL A 2 16.23 -0.89 -12.47
C VAL A 2 14.75 -0.91 -12.04
N ILE A 3 14.21 0.25 -11.69
CA ILE A 3 12.88 0.41 -11.06
C ILE A 3 11.72 -0.04 -11.97
N PRO A 4 11.69 0.28 -13.28
CA PRO A 4 10.58 -0.16 -14.14
C PRO A 4 10.56 -1.68 -14.36
N LYS A 5 11.74 -2.31 -14.47
CA LYS A 5 11.87 -3.76 -14.68
C LYS A 5 11.41 -4.55 -13.47
N VAL A 6 11.72 -4.05 -12.26
CA VAL A 6 11.26 -4.63 -11.00
C VAL A 6 9.74 -4.51 -10.86
N HIS A 7 9.15 -3.35 -11.15
CA HIS A 7 7.69 -3.21 -11.17
C HIS A 7 7.01 -4.13 -12.19
N HIS A 8 7.62 -4.30 -13.36
CA HIS A 8 7.11 -5.22 -14.37
C HIS A 8 7.14 -6.68 -13.90
N GLN A 9 8.24 -7.12 -13.29
CA GLN A 9 8.36 -8.48 -12.73
C GLN A 9 7.48 -8.71 -11.51
N LEU A 10 7.29 -7.70 -10.64
CA LEU A 10 6.39 -7.78 -9.48
C LEU A 10 4.92 -7.88 -9.89
N ALA A 11 4.52 -7.16 -10.95
CA ALA A 11 3.16 -7.21 -11.44
C ALA A 11 2.87 -8.51 -12.23
N LEU A 12 3.88 -9.13 -12.86
CA LEU A 12 3.75 -10.41 -13.57
C LEU A 12 3.94 -11.64 -12.68
N GLY A 13 4.84 -11.58 -11.70
CA GLY A 13 5.16 -12.68 -10.80
C GLY A 13 4.05 -12.95 -9.79
N ALA A 14 3.85 -14.21 -9.42
CA ALA A 14 3.06 -14.60 -8.26
C ALA A 14 3.78 -14.21 -6.96
N VAL A 15 3.99 -12.91 -6.73
CA VAL A 15 4.68 -12.44 -5.54
C VAL A 15 3.73 -12.54 -4.35
N THR A 16 4.11 -13.37 -3.39
CA THR A 16 3.37 -13.54 -2.15
C THR A 16 3.36 -12.24 -1.35
N ILE A 17 2.24 -11.95 -0.71
CA ILE A 17 2.07 -10.77 0.16
C ILE A 17 3.16 -10.71 1.24
N GLY A 18 3.59 -11.87 1.75
CA GLY A 18 4.69 -11.97 2.71
C GLY A 18 6.01 -11.41 2.19
N THR A 19 6.33 -11.64 0.91
CA THR A 19 7.54 -11.11 0.27
C THR A 19 7.44 -9.59 0.12
N LEU A 20 6.28 -9.09 -0.33
CA LEU A 20 6.02 -7.64 -0.44
C LEU A 20 6.18 -6.93 0.91
N ASN A 21 5.63 -7.53 1.98
CA ASN A 21 5.77 -7.01 3.33
C ASN A 21 7.24 -6.97 3.80
N LYS A 22 8.03 -8.00 3.48
CA LYS A 22 9.47 -8.03 3.81
C LYS A 22 10.21 -6.93 3.07
N THR A 23 9.93 -6.74 1.78
CA THR A 23 10.51 -5.65 0.99
C THR A 23 10.13 -4.28 1.55
N ASP A 24 8.86 -4.04 1.87
CA ASP A 24 8.40 -2.80 2.52
C ASP A 24 9.11 -2.55 3.87
N LYS A 25 9.38 -3.61 4.64
CA LYS A 25 10.14 -3.52 5.91
C LYS A 25 11.60 -3.11 5.66
N ILE A 26 12.25 -3.69 4.66
CA ILE A 26 13.63 -3.34 4.29
C ILE A 26 13.69 -1.88 3.85
N ILE A 27 12.80 -1.45 2.95
CA ILE A 27 12.74 -0.07 2.47
C ILE A 27 12.59 0.91 3.64
N ARG A 28 11.63 0.68 4.55
CA ARG A 28 11.47 1.54 5.73
C ARG A 28 12.71 1.54 6.64
N SER A 29 13.34 0.39 6.85
CA SER A 29 14.56 0.29 7.65
C SER A 29 15.71 1.11 7.04
N THR A 30 15.91 1.00 5.73
CA THR A 30 16.94 1.75 5.01
C THR A 30 16.66 3.25 5.06
N VAL A 31 15.41 3.66 4.84
CA VAL A 31 15.01 5.07 4.90
C VAL A 31 15.17 5.65 6.30
N ARG A 32 14.85 4.89 7.35
CA ARG A 32 15.11 5.28 8.74
C ARG A 32 16.59 5.53 8.99
N GLN A 33 17.45 4.64 8.48
CA GLN A 33 18.90 4.78 8.62
C GLN A 33 19.42 6.02 7.88
N TRP A 34 18.93 6.30 6.68
CA TRP A 34 19.35 7.45 5.89
C TRP A 34 18.92 8.79 6.49
N LEU A 35 17.70 8.86 7.04
CA LEU A 35 17.12 10.07 7.59
C LEU A 35 17.31 10.20 9.11
N ALA A 36 18.06 9.28 9.74
CA ALA A 36 18.24 9.19 11.18
C ALA A 36 16.92 9.27 11.98
N LEU A 37 15.85 8.63 11.46
CA LEU A 37 14.52 8.73 12.06
C LEU A 37 14.41 7.88 13.34
N PRO A 38 13.72 8.38 14.38
CA PRO A 38 13.40 7.61 15.58
C PRO A 38 12.62 6.33 15.27
N HIS A 39 12.72 5.33 16.14
CA HIS A 39 11.96 4.10 16.00
C HIS A 39 10.45 4.28 16.17
N ASP A 40 10.04 5.35 16.86
CA ASP A 40 8.65 5.71 17.12
C ASP A 40 7.93 6.35 15.93
N VAL A 41 8.63 6.57 14.80
CA VAL A 41 8.01 7.12 13.60
C VAL A 41 6.99 6.13 13.02
N PRO A 42 5.71 6.56 12.88
CA PRO A 42 4.64 5.68 12.46
C PRO A 42 4.84 5.21 11.01
N ASN A 43 4.39 3.99 10.71
CA ASN A 43 4.49 3.45 9.35
C ASN A 43 3.73 4.30 8.31
N ALA A 44 2.66 4.97 8.74
CA ALA A 44 1.88 5.88 7.91
C ALA A 44 2.73 7.07 7.41
N TYR A 45 3.71 7.54 8.18
CA TYR A 45 4.59 8.64 7.76
C TYR A 45 5.39 8.31 6.50
N PHE A 46 5.81 7.05 6.33
CA PHE A 46 6.56 6.64 5.15
C PHE A 46 5.68 6.65 3.89
N HIS A 47 4.41 6.25 4.03
CA HIS A 47 3.52 5.99 2.90
C HIS A 47 2.55 7.12 2.57
N ALA A 48 2.25 8.00 3.52
CA ALA A 48 1.43 9.19 3.30
C ALA A 48 2.09 10.13 2.30
N THR A 49 1.28 10.90 1.57
CA THR A 49 1.80 11.79 0.54
C THR A 49 2.56 12.96 1.17
N VAL A 50 3.45 13.59 0.39
CA VAL A 50 4.20 14.78 0.84
C VAL A 50 3.26 15.94 1.18
N LYS A 51 2.10 16.03 0.52
CA LYS A 51 1.07 17.04 0.81
C LYS A 51 0.45 16.86 2.20
N ASP A 52 0.35 15.61 2.65
CA ASP A 52 -0.22 15.24 3.95
C ASP A 52 0.84 15.16 5.06
N GLY A 53 2.10 15.53 4.77
CA GLY A 53 3.21 15.51 5.72
C GLY A 53 3.98 14.18 5.81
N GLY A 54 3.82 13.27 4.85
CA GLY A 54 4.58 12.02 4.76
C GLY A 54 5.73 12.05 3.74
N LEU A 55 6.43 10.92 3.59
CA LEU A 55 7.54 10.76 2.64
C LEU A 55 7.10 10.36 1.22
N GLY A 56 5.85 9.96 1.02
CA GLY A 56 5.30 9.57 -0.28
C GLY A 56 5.84 8.25 -0.84
N ILE A 57 6.39 7.37 -0.01
CA ILE A 57 6.94 6.09 -0.46
C ILE A 57 5.78 5.11 -0.71
N PRO A 58 5.57 4.62 -1.94
CA PRO A 58 4.47 3.71 -2.21
C PRO A 58 4.67 2.39 -1.47
N SER A 59 3.64 1.90 -0.77
CA SER A 59 3.68 0.57 -0.16
C SER A 59 3.50 -0.50 -1.24
N LEU A 60 4.51 -1.37 -1.40
CA LEU A 60 4.48 -2.45 -2.40
C LEU A 60 3.37 -3.45 -2.10
N ARG A 61 3.01 -3.65 -0.82
CA ARG A 61 1.88 -4.50 -0.43
C ARG A 61 0.58 -4.12 -1.16
N TRP A 62 0.32 -2.82 -1.30
CA TRP A 62 -0.93 -2.30 -1.88
C TRP A 62 -0.77 -1.98 -3.37
N LEU A 63 0.41 -1.48 -3.78
CA LEU A 63 0.67 -1.13 -5.17
C LEU A 63 0.70 -2.35 -6.09
N ALA A 64 1.31 -3.47 -5.66
CA ALA A 64 1.43 -4.67 -6.49
C ALA A 64 0.07 -5.28 -6.91
N PRO A 65 -0.89 -5.56 -6.00
CA PRO A 65 -2.21 -6.05 -6.41
C PRO A 65 -3.01 -5.00 -7.19
N LEU A 66 -2.82 -3.70 -6.93
CA LEU A 66 -3.45 -2.63 -7.69
C LEU A 66 -2.98 -2.62 -9.16
N GLN A 67 -1.67 -2.69 -9.38
CA GLN A 67 -1.07 -2.76 -10.73
C GLN A 67 -1.44 -4.06 -11.45
N ARG A 68 -1.44 -5.19 -10.75
CA ARG A 68 -1.87 -6.48 -11.32
C ARG A 68 -3.33 -6.43 -11.77
N ARG A 69 -4.23 -5.89 -10.93
CA ARG A 69 -5.64 -5.66 -11.26
C ARG A 69 -5.81 -4.82 -12.51
N GLY A 70 -5.10 -3.68 -12.59
CA GLY A 70 -5.16 -2.79 -13.76
C GLY A 70 -4.70 -3.48 -15.05
N ARG A 71 -3.65 -4.29 -14.98
CA ARG A 71 -3.14 -5.06 -16.14
C ARG A 71 -4.10 -6.15 -16.59
N ILE A 72 -4.71 -6.89 -15.67
CA ILE A 72 -5.70 -7.93 -16.01
C ILE A 72 -6.92 -7.29 -16.67
N LEU A 73 -7.40 -6.15 -16.14
CA LEU A 73 -8.51 -5.40 -16.75
C LEU A 73 -8.15 -4.90 -18.15
N ALA A 74 -6.94 -4.35 -18.33
CA ALA A 74 -6.47 -3.91 -19.64
C ALA A 74 -6.37 -5.09 -20.64
N ALA A 75 -5.79 -6.22 -20.21
CA ALA A 75 -5.65 -7.42 -21.04
C ALA A 75 -7.01 -8.03 -21.42
N ARG A 76 -7.98 -8.01 -20.49
CA ARG A 76 -9.36 -8.45 -20.74
C ARG A 76 -10.04 -7.59 -21.81
N ASN A 77 -9.80 -6.29 -21.79
CA ASN A 77 -10.37 -5.36 -22.78
C ASN A 77 -9.72 -5.49 -24.16
N THR A 78 -8.46 -5.92 -24.25
CA THR A 78 -7.74 -6.05 -25.53
C THR A 78 -7.87 -7.42 -26.17
N HIS A 79 -8.00 -8.49 -25.38
CA HIS A 79 -8.13 -9.87 -25.87
C HIS A 79 -9.25 -10.61 -25.15
N TYR A 80 -10.37 -10.82 -25.85
CA TYR A 80 -11.45 -11.68 -25.37
C TYR A 80 -11.19 -13.13 -25.81
N GLN A 81 -10.74 -13.97 -24.89
CA GLN A 81 -10.67 -15.43 -25.05
C GLN A 81 -11.44 -16.08 -23.90
N GLN A 82 -12.33 -17.04 -24.18
CA GLN A 82 -13.21 -17.64 -23.16
C GLN A 82 -12.44 -18.21 -21.96
N GLY A 83 -11.33 -18.92 -22.18
CA GLY A 83 -10.50 -19.45 -21.07
C GLY A 83 -9.70 -18.39 -20.30
N PHE A 84 -9.53 -17.19 -20.86
CA PHE A 84 -8.88 -16.07 -20.17
C PHE A 84 -9.87 -15.35 -19.24
N ASP A 85 -11.17 -15.33 -19.57
CA ASP A 85 -12.18 -14.62 -18.76
C ASP A 85 -12.39 -15.30 -17.39
N ASP A 86 -12.41 -16.64 -17.36
CA ASP A 86 -12.49 -17.42 -16.12
C ASP A 86 -11.27 -17.14 -15.21
N PHE A 87 -10.06 -17.23 -15.78
CA PHE A 87 -8.83 -16.90 -15.08
C PHE A 87 -8.78 -15.44 -14.61
N ALA A 88 -9.17 -14.50 -15.47
CA ALA A 88 -9.21 -13.09 -15.15
C ALA A 88 -10.19 -12.81 -14.01
N SER A 89 -11.37 -13.43 -14.01
CA SER A 89 -12.37 -13.27 -12.95
C SER A 89 -11.85 -13.76 -11.60
N GLU A 90 -11.20 -14.93 -11.55
CA GLU A 90 -10.62 -15.49 -10.33
C GLU A 90 -9.46 -14.62 -9.81
N GLU A 91 -8.56 -14.19 -10.70
CA GLU A 91 -7.44 -13.33 -10.32
C GLU A 91 -7.89 -11.93 -9.89
N LEU A 92 -8.96 -11.38 -10.49
CA LEU A 92 -9.56 -10.12 -10.06
C LEU A 92 -10.20 -10.26 -8.66
N ALA A 93 -10.86 -11.38 -8.37
CA ALA A 93 -11.40 -11.67 -7.04
C ALA A 93 -10.28 -11.79 -6.01
N ARG A 94 -9.18 -12.48 -6.35
CA ARG A 94 -7.97 -12.58 -5.50
C ARG A 94 -7.35 -11.21 -5.25
N CYS A 95 -7.19 -10.38 -6.28
CA CYS A 95 -6.66 -9.01 -6.13
C CYS A 95 -7.56 -8.15 -5.26
N THR A 96 -8.88 -8.24 -5.45
CA THR A 96 -9.87 -7.50 -4.65
C THR A 96 -9.78 -7.89 -3.18
N LYS A 97 -9.75 -9.20 -2.87
CA LYS A 97 -9.56 -9.69 -1.49
C LYS A 97 -8.26 -9.19 -0.86
N ARG A 98 -7.19 -9.04 -1.64
CA ARG A 98 -5.90 -8.49 -1.18
C ARG A 98 -5.92 -6.98 -0.97
N LEU A 99 -6.78 -6.27 -1.70
CA LEU A 99 -6.98 -4.82 -1.60
C LEU A 99 -8.04 -4.43 -0.55
N THR A 100 -8.77 -5.40 0.00
CA THR A 100 -9.71 -5.17 1.09
C THR A 100 -8.96 -4.98 2.41
N ASP A 101 -9.19 -3.84 3.05
CA ASP A 101 -8.68 -3.49 4.37
C ASP A 101 -9.83 -3.05 5.26
N HIS A 102 -10.06 -3.73 6.39
CA HIS A 102 -11.15 -3.43 7.34
C HIS A 102 -12.53 -3.22 6.67
N GLY A 103 -12.86 -4.03 5.66
CA GLY A 103 -14.14 -3.96 4.92
C GLY A 103 -14.19 -2.90 3.82
N ARG A 104 -13.14 -2.08 3.63
CA ARG A 104 -13.02 -1.11 2.53
C ARG A 104 -12.13 -1.65 1.42
N ILE A 105 -12.57 -1.56 0.17
CA ILE A 105 -11.79 -1.99 -0.99
C ILE A 105 -10.92 -0.82 -1.46
N LEU A 106 -9.60 -0.98 -1.39
CA LEU A 106 -8.63 0.03 -1.82
C LEU A 106 -8.30 -0.15 -3.31
N ASN A 107 -9.28 0.10 -4.17
CA ASN A 107 -9.17 -0.20 -5.60
C ASN A 107 -8.56 0.93 -6.44
N THR A 108 -8.32 2.12 -5.88
CA THR A 108 -7.67 3.23 -6.58
C THR A 108 -6.52 3.85 -5.76
N PRO A 109 -5.53 4.49 -6.43
CA PRO A 109 -4.43 5.18 -5.76
C PRO A 109 -4.91 6.28 -4.80
N GLU A 110 -5.99 6.99 -5.12
CA GLU A 110 -6.54 8.08 -4.32
C GLU A 110 -7.10 7.56 -2.99
N ILE A 111 -7.83 6.45 -3.03
CA ILE A 111 -8.37 5.80 -1.82
C ILE A 111 -7.21 5.27 -0.96
N LEU A 112 -6.16 4.74 -1.58
CA LEU A 112 -4.97 4.28 -0.86
C LEU A 112 -4.24 5.45 -0.17
N ASN A 113 -4.07 6.58 -0.86
CA ASN A 113 -3.46 7.77 -0.29
C ASN A 113 -4.29 8.33 0.86
N LYS A 114 -5.61 8.42 0.68
CA LYS A 114 -6.54 8.86 1.73
C LYS A 114 -6.44 8.00 2.98
N ARG A 115 -6.38 6.67 2.82
CA ARG A 115 -6.17 5.75 3.95
C ARG A 115 -4.87 6.04 4.70
N TRP A 116 -3.77 6.32 3.99
CA TRP A 116 -2.50 6.63 4.65
C TRP A 116 -2.52 7.97 5.36
N ALA A 117 -3.19 8.98 4.79
CA ALA A 117 -3.42 10.26 5.43
C ALA A 117 -4.27 10.10 6.70
N ASP A 118 -5.41 9.39 6.63
CA ASP A 118 -6.29 9.10 7.77
C ASP A 118 -5.52 8.40 8.90
N ASN A 119 -4.68 7.41 8.56
CA ASN A 119 -3.83 6.71 9.53
C ASN A 119 -2.75 7.61 10.15
N LEU A 120 -2.21 8.56 9.39
CA LEU A 120 -1.21 9.50 9.89
C LEU A 120 -1.86 10.51 10.85
N TYR A 121 -2.98 11.11 10.45
CA TYR A 121 -3.72 12.06 11.30
C TYR A 121 -4.22 11.41 12.59
N GLY A 122 -4.76 10.20 12.52
CA GLY A 122 -5.21 9.47 13.72
C GLY A 122 -4.10 9.18 14.73
N MET A 123 -2.84 9.08 14.29
CA MET A 123 -1.69 8.89 15.19
C MET A 123 -1.15 10.20 15.75
N ILE A 124 -1.21 11.29 14.99
CA ILE A 124 -0.79 12.63 15.44
C ILE A 124 -1.80 13.19 16.45
N ASP A 125 -3.09 13.03 16.18
CA ASP A 125 -4.19 13.56 17.01
C ASP A 125 -4.45 12.72 18.29
N GLY A 126 -4.04 11.44 18.29
CA GLY A 126 -4.22 10.53 19.41
C GLY A 126 -3.22 10.69 20.58
N ALA A 127 -2.13 11.43 20.39
CA ALA A 127 -1.10 11.62 21.43
C ALA A 127 -1.39 12.82 22.35
N GLY A 128 -2.01 13.90 21.85
CA GLY A 128 -2.30 15.09 22.65
C GLY A 128 -3.50 14.96 23.62
N LEU A 129 -4.41 14.01 23.37
CA LEU A 129 -5.61 13.81 24.19
C LEU A 129 -5.45 12.80 25.33
N LYS A 130 -4.38 11.99 25.36
CA LYS A 130 -4.16 11.02 26.43
C LYS A 130 -3.46 11.59 27.67
N GLU A 131 -2.69 12.66 27.53
CA GLU A 131 -2.08 13.35 28.69
C GLU A 131 -3.02 14.34 29.38
N SER A 132 -4.02 14.89 28.68
CA SER A 132 -4.94 15.88 29.25
C SER A 132 -6.09 15.27 30.07
N ASN A 133 -6.27 13.96 30.07
CA ASN A 133 -7.36 13.29 30.79
C ASN A 133 -6.91 12.54 32.06
N GLY A 134 -5.69 12.80 32.54
CA GLY A 134 -5.07 12.11 33.68
C GLY A 134 -4.64 12.99 34.87
N THR A 135 -4.95 14.29 34.88
CA THR A 135 -4.65 15.16 36.03
C THR A 135 -5.81 16.10 36.32
N LEU A 136 -6.88 15.56 36.92
CA LEU A 136 -7.78 16.34 37.75
C LEU A 136 -8.21 15.48 38.95
N HIS A 137 -7.59 15.82 40.10
CA HIS A 137 -7.96 15.53 41.49
C HIS A 137 -8.08 14.09 42.00
#